data_AF-A0A348S4W6-F1
#
_entry.id   AF-A0A348S4W6-F1
#
_cell.length_a   1.000
_cell.length_b   1.000
_cell.length_c   1.000
_cell.angle_alpha   90.00
_cell.angle_beta   90.00
_cell.angle_gamma   90.00
#
_symmetry.space_group_name_H-M   'P 1'
#
loop_
_entity.id
_entity.type
_entity.pdbx_description
1 polymer ?
#
loop_
_entity_poly.entity_id
_entity_poly.type
_entity_poly.pdbx_seq_one_letter_code
_entity_poly.pdbx_strand_id
1 'polypeptide(L)'
;MTQLPWLSLIIWIPLITGILFLFINSAKSKSTRHFGMLVSSLVSVISTVLWATATTEDALGSYAERVTWIPTLGVDYSLSMDGLSGLMVLLTGLIMPFAYGASMGCWKAYKNKNEARYFGCLLIIQGSLLGVFTATNFFLWFCFYEISLVPAFFLVKIWGSAGKDR
;
A
#
# COMPACT_ATOMS: atom_id res chain seq x y z
N MET A 1 -10.74 8.40 24.42
CA MET A 1 -10.84 9.39 23.32
C MET A 1 -10.56 8.64 22.04
N THR A 2 -11.51 8.57 21.10
CA THR A 2 -11.32 7.85 19.83
C THR A 2 -10.31 8.59 18.99
N GLN A 3 -9.03 8.23 19.12
CA GLN A 3 -8.00 8.74 18.23
C GLN A 3 -8.31 8.25 16.81
N LEU A 4 -8.06 9.12 15.82
CA LEU A 4 -8.28 8.77 14.42
C LEU A 4 -7.37 7.57 14.07
N PRO A 5 -7.89 6.52 13.38
CA PRO A 5 -7.11 5.32 13.08
C PRO A 5 -6.17 5.56 11.89
N TRP A 6 -5.06 6.27 12.15
CA TRP A 6 -4.10 6.70 11.14
C TRP A 6 -3.44 5.53 10.39
N LEU A 7 -3.14 4.41 11.08
CA LEU A 7 -2.53 3.23 10.46
C LEU A 7 -3.51 2.53 9.54
N SER A 8 -4.76 2.34 10.00
CA SER A 8 -5.82 1.82 9.15
C SER A 8 -6.01 2.68 7.90
N LEU A 9 -5.97 4.01 8.02
CA LEU A 9 -6.17 4.91 6.88
C LEU A 9 -5.06 4.76 5.83
N ILE A 10 -3.79 4.79 6.22
CA ILE A 10 -2.67 4.66 5.26
C ILE A 10 -2.63 3.29 4.57
N ILE A 11 -3.19 2.26 5.20
CA ILE A 11 -3.28 0.89 4.65
C ILE A 11 -4.48 0.77 3.71
N TRP A 12 -5.68 1.10 4.20
CA TRP A 12 -6.93 0.80 3.50
C TRP A 12 -7.23 1.76 2.35
N ILE A 13 -6.84 3.03 2.43
CA ILE A 13 -7.04 4.00 1.34
C ILE A 13 -6.39 3.50 0.02
N PRO A 14 -5.09 3.17 -0.03
CA PRO A 14 -4.48 2.66 -1.26
C PRO A 14 -4.96 1.25 -1.61
N LEU A 15 -5.22 0.36 -0.64
CA LEU A 15 -5.78 -0.98 -0.92
C LEU A 15 -7.13 -0.90 -1.63
N ILE A 16 -8.09 -0.16 -1.07
CA ILE A 16 -9.44 -0.03 -1.62
C ILE A 16 -9.37 0.65 -2.99
N THR A 17 -8.60 1.72 -3.12
CA THR A 17 -8.42 2.41 -4.40
C THR A 17 -7.85 1.47 -5.46
N GLY A 18 -6.83 0.68 -5.09
CA GLY A 18 -6.21 -0.27 -6.00
C GLY A 18 -7.15 -1.40 -6.41
N ILE A 19 -7.94 -1.93 -5.48
CA ILE A 19 -8.98 -2.93 -5.76
C ILE A 19 -10.03 -2.36 -6.73
N LEU A 20 -10.52 -1.14 -6.50
CA LEU A 20 -11.46 -0.47 -7.38
C LEU A 20 -10.91 -0.33 -8.80
N PHE A 21 -9.60 -0.03 -8.93
CA PHE A 21 -8.94 0.07 -10.23
C PHE A 21 -8.87 -1.27 -10.98
N LEU A 22 -8.86 -2.41 -10.29
CA LEU A 22 -8.84 -3.73 -10.95
C LEU A 22 -10.12 -3.99 -11.76
N PHE A 23 -11.26 -3.46 -11.30
CA PHE A 23 -12.56 -3.59 -11.96
C PHE A 23 -12.75 -2.62 -13.14
N ILE A 24 -11.88 -1.63 -13.30
CA ILE A 24 -11.96 -0.68 -14.41
C ILE A 24 -11.45 -1.36 -15.69
N ASN A 25 -12.35 -1.59 -16.65
CA ASN A 25 -12.03 -2.24 -17.92
C ASN A 25 -11.60 -1.26 -19.04
N SER A 26 -11.24 -0.02 -18.69
CA SER A 26 -10.81 0.98 -19.68
C SER A 26 -9.31 0.86 -19.96
N ALA A 27 -8.96 0.61 -21.23
CA ALA A 27 -7.57 0.55 -21.69
C ALA A 27 -6.84 1.90 -21.65
N LYS A 28 -7.57 3.02 -21.55
CA LYS A 28 -7.00 4.38 -21.47
C LYS A 28 -7.77 5.16 -20.42
N SER A 29 -7.18 5.33 -19.25
CA SER A 29 -7.77 6.20 -18.23
C SER A 29 -6.69 7.06 -17.60
N LYS A 30 -6.37 8.17 -18.30
CA LYS A 30 -5.50 9.22 -17.75
C LYS A 30 -5.99 9.70 -16.38
N SER A 31 -7.31 9.76 -16.19
CA SER A 31 -7.93 10.14 -14.91
C SER A 31 -7.57 9.16 -13.79
N THR A 32 -7.70 7.85 -14.03
CA THR A 32 -7.31 6.80 -13.07
C THR A 32 -5.84 6.90 -12.69
N ARG A 33 -4.96 7.14 -13.67
CA ARG A 33 -3.53 7.32 -13.42
C ARG A 33 -3.25 8.49 -12.47
N HIS A 34 -3.78 9.68 -12.78
CA HIS A 34 -3.56 10.86 -11.94
C HIS A 34 -4.21 10.72 -10.57
N PHE A 35 -5.39 10.10 -10.48
CA PHE A 35 -6.06 9.84 -9.21
C PHE A 35 -5.24 8.91 -8.32
N GLY A 36 -4.73 7.79 -8.85
CA GLY A 36 -3.90 6.89 -8.04
C GLY A 36 -2.56 7.51 -7.62
N MET A 37 -2.01 8.45 -8.41
CA MET A 37 -0.85 9.23 -7.98
C MET A 37 -1.17 10.13 -6.80
N LEU A 38 -2.31 10.83 -6.84
CA LEU A 38 -2.77 11.65 -5.73
C LEU A 38 -2.93 10.81 -4.47
N VAL A 39 -3.51 9.62 -4.58
CA VAL A 39 -3.65 8.69 -3.46
C VAL A 39 -2.29 8.25 -2.92
N SER A 40 -1.37 7.83 -3.79
CA SER A 40 -0.02 7.40 -3.38
C SER A 40 0.77 8.53 -2.70
N SER A 41 0.69 9.75 -3.24
CA SER A 41 1.31 10.94 -2.66
C SER A 41 0.66 11.36 -1.35
N LEU A 42 -0.66 11.24 -1.21
CA LEU A 42 -1.35 11.53 0.05
C LEU A 42 -0.90 10.57 1.15
N VAL A 43 -0.81 9.27 0.84
CA VAL A 43 -0.27 8.27 1.76
C VAL A 43 1.19 8.58 2.13
N SER A 44 2.00 9.05 1.17
CA SER A 44 3.38 9.48 1.39
C SER A 44 3.48 10.63 2.41
N VAL A 45 2.66 11.66 2.23
CA VAL A 45 2.59 12.81 3.15
C VAL A 45 2.19 12.35 4.54
N ILE A 46 1.15 11.53 4.66
CA ILE A 46 0.70 11.03 5.98
C ILE A 46 1.80 10.18 6.63
N SER A 47 2.44 9.27 5.88
CA SER A 47 3.54 8.43 6.40
C SER A 47 4.72 9.29 6.89
N THR A 48 5.01 10.38 6.20
CA THR A 48 6.07 11.33 6.59
C THR A 48 5.70 12.10 7.85
N VAL A 49 4.44 12.54 7.98
CA VAL A 49 3.92 13.21 9.18
C VAL A 49 3.98 12.27 10.37
N LEU A 50 3.51 11.03 10.22
CA LEU A 50 3.53 10.01 11.28
C LEU A 50 4.95 9.76 11.80
N TRP A 51 5.93 9.65 10.90
CA TRP A 51 7.33 9.51 11.30
C TRP A 51 7.87 10.76 12.02
N ALA A 52 7.57 11.96 11.50
CA ALA A 52 8.05 13.22 12.07
C ALA A 52 7.47 13.51 13.47
N THR A 53 6.25 13.06 13.76
CA THR A 53 5.60 13.23 15.06
C THR A 53 5.93 12.10 16.04
N ALA A 54 6.44 10.97 15.55
CA ALA A 54 6.87 9.83 16.33
C ALA A 54 8.30 10.02 16.90
N THR A 55 8.51 11.06 17.70
CA THR A 55 9.84 11.45 18.22
C THR A 55 10.33 10.59 19.38
N THR A 56 9.45 9.81 20.02
CA THR A 56 9.76 8.92 21.15
C THR A 56 9.06 7.57 20.99
N GLU A 57 9.54 6.53 21.69
CA GLU A 57 8.88 5.22 21.71
C GLU A 57 7.44 5.29 22.25
N ASP A 58 7.20 6.14 23.25
CA ASP A 58 5.85 6.40 23.77
C ASP A 58 4.92 7.04 22.72
N ALA A 59 5.46 7.92 21.87
CA ALA A 59 4.71 8.54 20.78
C ALA A 59 4.37 7.52 19.68
N LEU A 60 5.26 6.57 19.40
CA LEU A 60 5.02 5.47 18.45
C LEU A 60 3.87 4.56 18.92
N GLY A 61 3.85 4.22 20.21
CA GLY A 61 2.77 3.45 20.83
C GLY A 61 1.42 4.17 20.85
N SER A 62 1.39 5.50 20.71
CA SER A 62 0.14 6.26 20.67
C SER A 62 -0.71 6.01 19.42
N TYR A 63 -0.07 5.55 18.33
CA TYR A 63 -0.74 5.17 17.09
C TYR A 63 -1.24 3.72 17.09
N ALA A 64 -1.13 3.01 18.22
CA ALA A 64 -1.58 1.63 18.32
C ALA A 64 -3.11 1.54 18.16
N GLU A 65 -3.54 0.69 17.23
CA GLU A 65 -4.94 0.40 16.95
C GLU A 65 -5.19 -1.07 17.28
N ARG A 66 -6.17 -1.34 18.16
CA ARG A 66 -6.56 -2.71 18.51
C ARG A 66 -8.06 -2.86 18.50
N VAL A 67 -8.54 -3.79 17.69
CA VAL A 67 -9.96 -4.18 17.62
C VAL A 67 -10.03 -5.70 17.62
N THR A 68 -10.86 -6.28 18.50
CA THR A 68 -11.06 -7.72 18.49
C THR A 68 -11.73 -8.14 17.19
N TRP A 69 -11.08 -9.03 16.43
CA TRP A 69 -11.51 -9.40 15.09
C TRP A 69 -12.18 -10.78 15.06
N ILE A 70 -11.48 -11.81 15.54
CA ILE A 70 -12.01 -13.18 15.61
C ILE A 70 -11.83 -13.69 17.06
N PRO A 71 -12.81 -13.44 17.95
CA PRO A 71 -12.72 -13.80 19.37
C PRO A 71 -12.50 -15.30 19.60
N THR A 72 -13.09 -16.16 18.77
CA THR A 72 -12.99 -17.62 18.89
C THR A 72 -11.59 -18.16 18.63
N LEU A 73 -10.77 -17.45 17.85
CA LEU A 73 -9.39 -17.79 17.53
C LEU A 73 -8.39 -16.95 18.34
N GLY A 74 -8.86 -16.03 19.18
CA GLY A 74 -8.01 -15.08 19.89
C GLY A 74 -7.26 -14.12 18.96
N VAL A 75 -7.79 -13.87 17.75
CA VAL A 75 -7.15 -13.00 16.75
C VAL A 75 -7.71 -11.58 16.88
N ASP A 76 -6.81 -10.63 17.05
CA ASP A 76 -7.13 -9.21 17.04
C ASP A 76 -6.67 -8.56 15.74
N TYR A 77 -7.39 -7.54 15.30
CA TYR A 77 -6.84 -6.55 14.38
C TYR A 77 -5.98 -5.61 15.21
N SER A 78 -4.66 -5.85 15.21
CA SER A 78 -3.71 -5.07 16.01
C SER A 78 -2.62 -4.48 15.12
N LEU A 79 -2.60 -3.15 15.05
CA LEU A 79 -1.60 -2.36 14.36
C LEU A 79 -0.86 -1.49 15.36
N SER A 80 0.44 -1.34 15.17
CA SER A 80 1.26 -0.40 15.93
C SER A 80 2.48 -0.03 15.10
N MET A 81 3.12 1.08 15.47
CA MET A 81 4.46 1.39 14.98
C MET A 81 5.45 1.25 16.14
N ASP A 82 6.62 0.70 15.84
CA ASP A 82 7.84 0.84 16.64
C ASP A 82 8.91 1.58 15.81
N GLY A 83 10.13 1.72 16.32
CA GLY A 83 11.18 2.47 15.63
C GLY A 83 11.52 1.91 14.24
N LEU A 84 11.50 0.59 14.08
CA LEU A 84 11.78 -0.07 12.80
C LEU A 84 10.58 0.02 11.85
N SER A 85 9.38 -0.26 12.35
CA SER A 85 8.12 -0.19 11.60
C SER A 85 7.88 1.21 11.09
N GLY A 86 8.14 2.23 11.91
CA GLY A 86 8.03 3.63 11.52
C GLY A 86 8.98 4.00 10.39
N LEU A 87 10.23 3.52 10.45
CA LEU A 87 11.19 3.71 9.36
C LEU A 87 10.73 3.03 8.07
N MET A 88 10.17 1.82 8.16
CA MET A 88 9.65 1.08 7.00
C MET A 88 8.38 1.72 6.42
N VAL A 89 7.52 2.28 7.25
CA VAL A 89 6.35 3.07 6.83
C VAL A 89 6.79 4.31 6.07
N LEU A 90 7.77 5.07 6.59
CA LEU A 90 8.36 6.21 5.91
C LEU A 90 8.97 5.80 4.56
N LEU A 91 9.78 4.74 4.56
CA LEU A 91 10.46 4.24 3.38
C LEU A 91 9.44 3.84 2.29
N THR A 92 8.41 3.08 2.66
CA THR A 92 7.34 2.66 1.76
C THR A 92 6.57 3.86 1.25
N GLY A 93 6.20 4.78 2.13
CA GLY A 93 5.51 6.02 1.79
C GLY A 93 6.32 6.89 0.83
N LEU A 94 7.65 6.90 0.92
CA LEU A 94 8.51 7.68 0.03
C LEU A 94 8.74 6.96 -1.31
N ILE A 95 9.07 5.67 -1.31
CA ILE A 95 9.41 4.93 -2.54
C ILE A 95 8.20 4.78 -3.48
N MET A 96 7.01 4.50 -2.93
CA MET A 96 5.84 4.19 -3.75
C MET A 96 5.40 5.31 -4.70
N PRO A 97 5.30 6.60 -4.31
CA PRO A 97 4.97 7.66 -5.26
C PRO A 97 6.05 7.85 -6.33
N PHE A 98 7.34 7.64 -6.03
CA PHE A 98 8.41 7.67 -7.03
C PHE A 98 8.29 6.50 -8.02
N ALA A 99 8.06 5.28 -7.52
CA ALA A 99 7.83 4.10 -8.36
C ALA A 99 6.60 4.30 -9.27
N TYR A 100 5.52 4.84 -8.72
CA TYR A 100 4.30 5.16 -9.45
C TYR A 100 4.55 6.23 -10.52
N GLY A 101 5.27 7.31 -10.18
CA GLY A 101 5.65 8.39 -11.10
C GLY A 101 6.57 7.92 -12.23
N ALA A 102 7.60 7.14 -11.92
CA ALA A 102 8.48 6.53 -12.92
C ALA A 102 7.68 5.65 -13.90
N SER A 103 6.73 4.87 -13.38
CA SER A 103 5.86 4.02 -14.19
C SER A 103 4.95 4.82 -15.15
N MET A 104 4.55 6.04 -14.78
CA MET A 104 3.83 6.93 -15.70
C MET A 104 4.68 7.36 -16.89
N GLY A 105 5.95 7.66 -16.66
CA GLY A 105 6.90 8.10 -17.69
C GLY A 105 7.13 7.01 -18.74
N CYS A 106 7.23 5.75 -18.29
CA CYS A 106 7.45 4.59 -19.15
C CYS A 106 6.15 4.04 -19.80
N TRP A 107 4.97 4.58 -19.49
CA TRP A 107 3.70 3.98 -19.92
C TRP A 107 3.54 3.82 -21.44
N LYS A 108 4.18 4.70 -22.22
CA LYS A 108 4.16 4.62 -23.70
C LYS A 108 4.69 3.28 -24.23
N ALA A 109 5.48 2.54 -23.46
CA ALA A 109 6.00 1.22 -23.82
C ALA A 109 4.94 0.09 -23.75
N TYR A 110 3.86 0.25 -22.98
CA TYR A 110 2.88 -0.82 -22.70
C TYR A 110 1.63 -0.77 -23.60
N LYS A 111 1.82 -0.55 -24.91
CA LYS A 111 0.71 -0.42 -25.89
C LYS A 111 -0.34 -1.53 -25.69
N ASN A 112 -1.62 -1.11 -25.60
CA ASN A 112 -2.82 -1.95 -25.45
C ASN A 112 -3.00 -2.75 -24.14
N LYS A 113 -2.17 -2.54 -23.11
CA LYS A 113 -2.41 -3.12 -21.77
C LYS A 113 -3.30 -2.21 -20.92
N ASN A 114 -4.07 -2.79 -20.01
CA ASN A 114 -4.99 -2.04 -19.15
C ASN A 114 -4.22 -1.24 -18.08
N GLU A 115 -4.25 0.08 -18.20
CA GLU A 115 -3.57 1.05 -17.33
C GLU A 115 -4.08 1.02 -15.90
N ALA A 116 -5.40 0.95 -15.72
CA ALA A 116 -6.01 0.97 -14.40
C ALA A 116 -5.53 -0.21 -13.55
N ARG A 117 -5.48 -1.41 -14.13
CA ARG A 117 -5.06 -2.62 -13.42
C ARG A 117 -3.60 -2.58 -12.96
N TYR A 118 -2.71 -2.05 -13.79
CA TYR A 118 -1.29 -1.90 -13.44
C TYR A 118 -1.11 -1.01 -12.21
N PHE A 119 -1.67 0.20 -12.28
CA PHE A 119 -1.59 1.16 -11.18
C PHE A 119 -2.38 0.71 -9.95
N GLY A 120 -3.47 -0.04 -10.14
CA GLY A 120 -4.20 -0.68 -9.05
C GLY A 120 -3.33 -1.69 -8.30
N CYS A 121 -2.55 -2.50 -9.03
CA CYS A 121 -1.60 -3.43 -8.42
C CYS A 121 -0.52 -2.70 -7.60
N LEU A 122 0.00 -1.57 -8.10
CA LEU A 122 0.97 -0.76 -7.34
C LEU A 122 0.37 -0.20 -6.05
N LEU A 123 -0.88 0.29 -6.08
CA LEU A 123 -1.56 0.78 -4.87
C LEU A 123 -1.86 -0.34 -3.87
N ILE A 124 -2.25 -1.52 -4.34
CA ILE A 124 -2.45 -2.69 -3.46
C ILE A 124 -1.12 -3.06 -2.78
N ILE A 125 -0.01 -3.08 -3.53
CA ILE A 125 1.32 -3.31 -2.97
C ILE A 125 1.64 -2.26 -1.91
N GLN A 126 1.40 -0.97 -2.18
CA GLN A 126 1.65 0.11 -1.21
C GLN A 126 0.92 -0.13 0.11
N GLY A 127 -0.39 -0.38 0.07
CA GLY A 127 -1.18 -0.59 1.28
C GLY A 127 -0.85 -1.91 1.99
N SER A 128 -0.60 -2.98 1.23
CA SER A 128 -0.20 -4.28 1.82
C SER A 128 1.15 -4.21 2.53
N LEU A 129 2.16 -3.55 1.95
CA LEU A 129 3.47 -3.36 2.58
C LEU A 129 3.34 -2.55 3.88
N LEU A 130 2.55 -1.47 3.87
CA LEU A 130 2.28 -0.71 5.10
C LEU A 130 1.61 -1.59 6.17
N GLY A 131 0.69 -2.48 5.77
CA GLY A 131 0.07 -3.45 6.67
C GLY A 131 1.06 -4.47 7.22
N VAL A 132 1.96 -5.00 6.38
CA VAL A 132 3.02 -5.93 6.80
C VAL A 132 3.91 -5.30 7.88
N PHE A 133 4.30 -4.03 7.71
CA PHE A 133 5.20 -3.38 8.67
C PHE A 133 4.51 -2.91 9.96
N THR A 134 3.18 -2.76 9.97
CA THR A 134 2.47 -2.24 11.14
C THR A 134 1.71 -3.31 11.91
N ALA A 135 1.50 -4.50 11.34
CA ALA A 135 0.82 -5.60 12.00
C ALA A 135 1.64 -6.15 13.18
N THR A 136 1.04 -6.21 14.37
CA THR A 136 1.71 -6.69 15.59
C THR A 136 1.45 -8.16 15.90
N ASN A 137 0.58 -8.82 15.13
CA ASN A 137 0.30 -10.24 15.27
C ASN A 137 0.56 -11.00 13.97
N PHE A 138 0.90 -12.29 14.12
CA PHE A 138 1.29 -13.14 13.00
C PHE A 138 0.18 -13.34 11.96
N PHE A 139 -1.08 -13.47 12.40
CA PHE A 139 -2.20 -13.75 11.49
C PHE A 139 -2.44 -12.57 10.55
N LEU A 140 -2.55 -11.36 11.10
CA LEU A 140 -2.76 -10.14 10.32
C LEU A 140 -1.55 -9.82 9.43
N TRP A 141 -0.33 -10.00 9.96
CA TRP A 141 0.91 -9.87 9.19
C TRP A 141 0.91 -10.82 7.98
N PHE A 142 0.56 -12.09 8.18
CA PHE A 142 0.49 -13.09 7.13
C PHE A 142 -0.55 -12.73 6.06
N CYS A 143 -1.73 -12.23 6.46
CA CYS A 143 -2.74 -11.76 5.51
C CYS A 143 -2.20 -10.63 4.62
N PHE A 144 -1.56 -9.61 5.19
CA PHE A 144 -0.98 -8.52 4.40
C PHE A 144 0.17 -8.99 3.51
N TYR A 145 0.98 -9.91 4.02
CA TYR A 145 2.07 -10.53 3.26
C TYR A 145 1.54 -11.25 2.01
N GLU A 146 0.52 -12.10 2.15
CA GLU A 146 -0.11 -12.81 1.02
C GLU A 146 -0.78 -11.84 0.02
N ILE A 147 -1.45 -10.79 0.52
CA ILE A 147 -2.04 -9.75 -0.33
C ILE A 147 -0.97 -9.07 -1.18
N SER A 148 0.25 -8.90 -0.69
CA SER A 148 1.34 -8.26 -1.44
C SER A 148 1.86 -9.11 -2.60
N LEU A 149 1.82 -10.45 -2.49
CA LEU A 149 2.35 -11.38 -3.49
C LEU A 149 1.48 -11.43 -4.75
N VAL A 150 0.16 -11.39 -4.60
CA VAL A 150 -0.79 -11.55 -5.71
C VAL A 150 -0.62 -10.46 -6.79
N PRO A 151 -0.62 -9.14 -6.47
CA PRO A 151 -0.39 -8.10 -7.45
C PRO A 151 1.04 -8.10 -7.99
N ALA A 152 2.05 -8.42 -7.17
CA ALA A 152 3.44 -8.49 -7.62
C ALA A 152 3.60 -9.55 -8.73
N PHE A 153 2.97 -10.71 -8.57
CA PHE A 153 2.93 -11.74 -9.61
C PHE A 153 2.31 -11.22 -10.92
N PHE A 154 1.18 -10.52 -10.87
CA PHE A 154 0.56 -9.96 -12.06
C PHE A 154 1.40 -8.86 -12.73
N LEU A 155 2.04 -8.00 -11.94
CA LEU A 155 2.95 -6.98 -12.44
C LEU A 155 4.07 -7.60 -13.27
N VAL A 156 4.73 -8.64 -12.76
CA VAL A 156 5.80 -9.34 -13.47
C VAL A 156 5.26 -10.10 -14.68
N LYS A 157 4.17 -10.87 -14.53
CA LYS A 157 3.65 -11.72 -15.61
C LYS A 157 3.08 -10.94 -16.79
N ILE A 158 2.34 -9.86 -16.53
CA ILE A 158 1.63 -9.12 -17.58
C ILE A 158 2.46 -7.93 -18.06
N TRP A 159 3.16 -7.22 -17.17
CA TRP A 159 3.88 -5.98 -17.49
C TRP A 159 5.39 -6.07 -17.34
N GLY A 160 5.93 -7.17 -16.81
CA GLY A 160 7.36 -7.44 -16.88
C GLY A 160 7.81 -7.48 -18.33
N SER A 161 8.95 -6.86 -18.63
CA SER A 161 9.59 -7.04 -19.94
C SER A 161 9.86 -8.52 -20.08
N ALA A 162 9.22 -9.16 -21.06
CA ALA A 162 9.66 -10.46 -21.51
C ALA A 162 11.17 -10.33 -21.78
N GLY A 163 11.93 -11.25 -21.20
CA GLY A 163 13.21 -11.59 -21.78
C GLY A 163 13.01 -11.68 -23.29
N LYS A 164 13.95 -11.04 -23.96
CA LYS A 164 14.21 -11.08 -25.39
C LYS A 164 14.53 -12.53 -25.78
N ASP A 165 13.55 -13.42 -25.67
CA ASP A 165 13.62 -14.86 -25.92
C ASP A 165 12.31 -15.32 -26.57
N ARG A 166 11.96 -14.71 -27.70
CA ARG A 166 11.42 -15.38 -28.91
C ARG A 166 11.79 -14.55 -30.13
#